data_AF-A0A143ZUY3-F1
#
_entry.id   AF-A0A143ZUY3-F1
#
_cell.length_a   1.000
_cell.length_b   1.000
_cell.length_c   1.000
_cell.angle_alpha   90.00
_cell.angle_beta   90.00
_cell.angle_gamma   90.00
#
_symmetry.space_group_name_H-M   'P 1'
#
loop_
_entity.id
_entity.type
_entity.pdbx_description
1 polymer ?
#
loop_
_entity_poly.entity_id
_entity_poly.type
_entity_poly.pdbx_seq_one_letter_code
_entity_poly.pdbx_strand_id
1 'polypeptide(L)'
;MGRRYRNDKIIVSTPRGQIIQRTYTRGQNKGQVYLRIEWNDSFGPQQTEHFSEAQKFVDSEVLRYCDPLVPFRTGLLKRSGILGTIVGSGEVSYVAPYARKQYYNGRSNGQRGRKWFERMKASHGETIRKGAARIAGGER
;
A
#
# COMPACT_ATOMS: atom_id res chain seq x y z
N MET A 1 -24.78 0.85 -2.33
CA MET A 1 -23.91 -0.31 -2.08
C MET A 1 -22.54 -0.03 -2.70
N GLY A 2 -21.58 0.49 -1.92
CA GLY A 2 -20.24 0.78 -2.44
C GLY A 2 -19.46 -0.51 -2.62
N ARG A 3 -18.98 -0.80 -3.84
CA ARG A 3 -18.06 -1.93 -4.09
C ARG A 3 -16.82 -1.72 -3.23
N ARG A 4 -16.63 -2.54 -2.19
CA ARG A 4 -15.36 -2.60 -1.45
C ARG A 4 -14.34 -3.18 -2.42
N TYR A 5 -13.43 -2.35 -2.92
CA TYR A 5 -12.29 -2.83 -3.69
C TYR A 5 -11.38 -3.63 -2.75
N ARG A 6 -11.27 -4.93 -2.99
CA ARG A 6 -10.30 -5.84 -2.36
C ARG A 6 -9.18 -6.05 -3.38
N ASN A 7 -7.93 -5.80 -2.97
CA ASN A 7 -6.80 -5.98 -3.88
C ASN A 7 -6.38 -7.45 -3.88
N ASP A 8 -6.81 -8.20 -4.90
CA ASP A 8 -6.58 -9.64 -5.02
C ASP A 8 -5.09 -10.01 -5.21
N LYS A 9 -4.20 -9.03 -5.42
CA LYS A 9 -2.74 -9.24 -5.50
C LYS A 9 -2.09 -9.34 -4.12
N ILE A 10 -2.76 -8.93 -3.06
CA ILE A 10 -2.20 -8.89 -1.70
C ILE A 10 -2.92 -9.92 -0.85
N ILE A 11 -2.64 -11.20 -1.08
CA ILE A 11 -3.19 -12.30 -0.27
C ILE A 11 -2.06 -12.89 0.57
N VAL A 12 -2.20 -12.82 1.89
CA VAL A 12 -1.26 -13.45 2.83
C VAL A 12 -1.74 -14.87 3.12
N SER A 13 -1.10 -15.87 2.49
CA SER A 13 -1.32 -17.28 2.82
C SER A 13 -0.44 -17.67 4.00
N THR A 14 -1.03 -18.22 5.06
CA THR A 14 -0.26 -18.82 6.16
C THR A 14 0.27 -20.20 5.73
N PRO A 15 1.51 -20.56 6.09
CA PRO A 15 2.01 -21.91 5.86
C PRO A 15 1.31 -22.90 6.79
N ARG A 16 1.19 -24.15 6.35
CA ARG A 16 0.75 -25.25 7.23
C ARG A 16 1.76 -25.36 8.39
N GLY A 17 1.27 -25.44 9.62
CA GLY A 17 2.09 -25.41 10.83
C GLY A 17 3.26 -26.40 10.81
N GLN A 18 4.31 -26.13 11.60
CA GLN A 18 5.51 -26.94 11.68
C GLN A 18 5.57 -27.72 12.99
N ILE A 19 5.85 -29.02 12.92
CA ILE A 19 6.09 -29.86 14.09
C ILE A 19 7.60 -29.96 14.31
N ILE A 20 8.07 -29.54 15.48
CA ILE A 20 9.47 -29.58 15.91
C ILE A 20 9.59 -30.60 17.03
N GLN A 21 10.47 -31.58 16.84
CA GLN A 21 10.75 -32.60 17.85
C GLN A 21 12.06 -32.28 18.57
N ARG A 22 12.06 -32.33 19.91
CA ARG A 22 13.29 -32.27 20.72
C ARG A 22 13.33 -33.44 21.69
N THR A 23 14.48 -34.09 21.78
CA THR A 23 14.73 -35.19 22.73
C THR A 23 15.57 -34.68 23.89
N TYR A 24 15.11 -34.91 25.12
CA TYR A 24 15.82 -34.48 26.33
C TYR A 24 16.41 -35.68 27.08
N THR A 25 17.72 -35.65 27.33
CA THR A 25 18.48 -36.79 27.89
C THR A 25 18.62 -36.74 29.43
N ARG A 26 18.27 -35.62 30.09
CA ARG A 26 18.33 -35.44 31.56
C ARG A 26 17.19 -34.57 32.10
N GLY A 27 16.78 -34.84 33.35
CA GLY A 27 15.71 -34.13 34.07
C GLY A 27 14.39 -34.92 34.12
N GLN A 28 13.37 -34.36 34.78
CA GLN A 28 12.04 -35.00 34.94
C GLN A 28 11.29 -35.19 33.60
N ASN A 29 11.66 -34.43 32.57
CA ASN A 29 11.10 -34.53 31.20
C ASN A 29 11.98 -35.40 30.29
N LYS A 30 12.43 -36.56 30.77
CA LYS A 30 13.26 -37.50 30.00
C LYS A 30 12.41 -38.18 28.93
N GLY A 31 12.59 -37.83 27.65
CA GLY A 31 11.76 -38.32 26.54
C GLY A 31 11.77 -37.43 25.29
N GLN A 32 10.98 -37.81 24.28
CA GLN A 32 10.72 -37.00 23.08
C GLN A 32 9.58 -36.02 23.34
N VAL A 33 9.84 -34.72 23.20
CA VAL A 33 8.84 -33.66 23.29
C VAL A 33 8.53 -33.14 21.89
N TYR A 34 7.25 -33.06 21.54
CA TYR A 34 6.77 -32.49 20.29
C TYR A 34 6.25 -31.07 20.55
N LEU A 35 6.79 -30.10 19.82
CA LEU A 35 6.29 -28.74 19.72
C LEU A 35 5.55 -28.60 18.38
N ARG A 36 4.34 -28.09 18.40
CA ARG A 36 3.56 -27.80 17.20
C ARG A 36 3.38 -26.29 17.11
N ILE A 37 3.92 -25.69 16.06
CA ILE A 37 3.78 -24.26 15.79
C ILE A 37 2.76 -24.12 14.68
N GLU A 38 1.57 -23.63 15.04
CA GLU A 38 0.48 -23.34 14.11
C GLU A 38 0.27 -21.83 14.04
N TRP A 39 0.02 -21.33 12.83
CA TRP A 39 -0.42 -19.95 12.65
C TRP A 39 -1.89 -19.83 13.07
N ASN A 40 -2.28 -18.67 13.59
CA ASN A 40 -3.71 -18.37 13.76
C ASN A 40 -4.39 -18.36 12.38
N ASP A 41 -5.45 -19.16 12.21
CA ASP A 41 -6.21 -19.24 10.95
C ASP A 41 -6.74 -17.87 10.47
N SER A 42 -7.02 -16.96 11.40
CA SER A 42 -7.48 -15.60 11.08
C SER A 42 -6.35 -14.65 10.66
N PHE A 43 -5.07 -15.02 10.84
CA PHE A 43 -3.94 -14.14 10.56
C PHE A 43 -3.84 -13.73 9.09
N GLY A 44 -3.97 -14.70 8.17
CA GLY A 44 -3.88 -14.44 6.73
C GLY A 44 -4.95 -13.45 6.24
N PRO A 45 -6.25 -13.70 6.53
CA PRO A 45 -7.32 -12.76 6.21
C PRO A 45 -7.15 -11.37 6.85
N GLN A 46 -6.77 -11.30 8.12
CA GLN A 46 -6.58 -10.03 8.83
C GLN A 46 -5.44 -9.20 8.22
N GLN A 47 -4.27 -9.80 7.99
CA GLN A 47 -3.17 -9.06 7.36
C GLN A 47 -3.49 -8.64 5.93
N THR A 48 -4.20 -9.48 5.18
CA THR A 48 -4.68 -9.13 3.83
C THR A 48 -5.55 -7.87 3.86
N GLU A 49 -6.44 -7.74 4.85
CA GLU A 49 -7.26 -6.56 5.04
C GLU A 49 -6.42 -5.33 5.43
N HIS A 50 -5.54 -5.45 6.42
CA HIS A 50 -4.65 -4.35 6.83
C HIS A 50 -3.78 -3.81 5.69
N PHE A 51 -3.21 -4.69 4.87
CA PHE A 51 -2.44 -4.26 3.69
C PHE A 51 -3.32 -3.65 2.60
N SER A 52 -4.54 -4.15 2.42
CA SER A 52 -5.50 -3.55 1.48
C SER A 52 -5.89 -2.13 1.89
N GLU A 53 -6.11 -1.90 3.19
CA GLU A 53 -6.40 -0.55 3.72
C GLU A 53 -5.17 0.36 3.64
N ALA A 54 -3.98 -0.16 3.92
CA ALA A 54 -2.74 0.59 3.74
C ALA A 54 -2.54 1.02 2.28
N GLN A 55 -2.89 0.15 1.32
CA GLN A 55 -2.81 0.50 -0.10
C GLN A 55 -3.79 1.61 -0.49
N LYS A 56 -5.04 1.56 0.00
CA LYS A 56 -6.03 2.63 -0.22
C LYS A 56 -5.55 3.95 0.35
N PHE A 57 -4.95 3.92 1.54
CA PHE A 57 -4.35 5.10 2.17
C PHE A 57 -3.25 5.68 1.29
N VAL A 58 -2.26 4.86 0.88
CA VAL A 58 -1.17 5.31 0.01
C VAL A 58 -1.71 5.95 -1.27
N ASP A 59 -2.63 5.29 -1.97
CA ASP A 59 -3.18 5.79 -3.23
C ASP A 59 -3.92 7.13 -3.04
N SER A 60 -4.69 7.26 -1.95
CA SER A 60 -5.41 8.49 -1.62
C SER A 60 -4.47 9.65 -1.27
N GLU A 61 -3.39 9.37 -0.54
CA GLU A 61 -2.40 10.38 -0.14
C GLU A 61 -1.56 10.83 -1.33
N VAL A 62 -1.20 9.91 -2.23
CA VAL A 62 -0.54 10.23 -3.49
C VAL A 62 -1.39 11.21 -4.29
N LEU A 63 -2.69 10.91 -4.48
CA LEU A 63 -3.62 11.81 -5.18
C LEU A 63 -3.74 13.17 -4.48
N ARG A 64 -3.86 13.18 -3.14
CA ARG A 64 -3.99 14.39 -2.33
C ARG A 64 -2.77 15.30 -2.44
N TYR A 65 -1.57 14.75 -2.31
CA TYR A 65 -0.33 15.53 -2.36
C TYR A 65 0.13 15.87 -3.78
N CYS A 66 -0.25 15.09 -4.79
CA CYS A 66 -0.01 15.45 -6.18
C CYS A 66 -0.92 16.59 -6.66
N ASP A 67 -2.12 16.75 -6.11
CA ASP A 67 -3.08 17.78 -6.52
C ASP A 67 -2.53 19.22 -6.59
N PRO A 68 -1.82 19.75 -5.56
CA PRO A 68 -1.22 21.07 -5.63
C PRO A 68 -0.03 21.17 -6.61
N LEU A 69 0.56 20.04 -7.01
CA LEU A 69 1.75 19.97 -7.88
C LEU A 69 1.40 19.76 -9.35
N VAL A 70 0.22 19.21 -9.65
CA VAL A 70 -0.24 18.98 -11.02
C VAL A 70 -0.48 20.32 -11.72
N PRO A 71 0.03 20.52 -12.95
CA PRO A 71 -0.24 21.72 -13.73
C PRO A 71 -1.74 21.96 -13.93
N PHE A 72 -2.18 23.16 -13.58
CA PHE A 72 -3.58 23.55 -13.60
C PHE A 72 -3.83 24.58 -14.70
N ARG A 73 -4.70 24.24 -15.64
CA ARG A 73 -5.28 25.18 -16.61
C ARG A 73 -6.80 25.14 -16.54
N THR A 74 -7.39 23.99 -16.87
CA THR A 74 -8.84 23.74 -16.84
C THR A 74 -9.27 22.76 -15.75
N GLY A 75 -8.31 22.19 -15.01
CA GLY A 75 -8.56 21.16 -14.00
C GLY A 75 -8.76 19.73 -14.54
N LEU A 76 -8.84 19.54 -15.86
CA LEU A 76 -9.03 18.21 -16.46
C LEU A 76 -7.91 17.23 -16.11
N LEU A 77 -6.65 17.69 -16.07
CA LEU A 77 -5.51 16.82 -15.74
C LEU A 77 -5.62 16.28 -14.30
N LYS A 78 -5.95 17.15 -13.35
CA LYS A 78 -6.25 16.77 -11.96
C LYS A 78 -7.38 15.73 -11.91
N ARG A 79 -8.51 16.02 -12.55
CA ARG A 79 -9.68 15.13 -12.57
C ARG A 79 -9.35 13.79 -13.23
N SER A 80 -8.51 13.77 -14.26
CA SER A 80 -8.10 12.55 -14.95
C SER A 80 -7.30 11.60 -14.06
N GLY A 81 -6.57 12.11 -13.07
CA GLY A 81 -5.89 11.27 -12.08
C GLY A 81 -6.88 10.58 -11.17
N ILE A 82 -7.92 11.30 -10.70
CA ILE A 82 -8.97 10.74 -9.85
C ILE A 82 -9.84 9.74 -10.64
N LEU A 83 -10.22 10.08 -11.87
CA LEU A 83 -11.05 9.22 -12.72
C LEU A 83 -10.31 8.00 -13.24
N GLY A 84 -9.01 8.11 -13.49
CA GLY A 84 -8.18 7.03 -14.01
C GLY A 84 -7.63 6.09 -12.94
N THR A 85 -7.72 6.47 -11.67
CA THR A 85 -7.16 5.71 -10.55
C THR A 85 -8.25 4.95 -9.82
N ILE A 86 -8.06 3.64 -9.67
CA ILE A 86 -8.88 2.84 -8.76
C ILE A 86 -8.16 2.82 -7.41
N VAL A 87 -8.73 3.49 -6.41
CA VAL A 87 -8.13 3.58 -5.06
C VAL A 87 -8.01 2.19 -4.44
N GLY A 88 -6.79 1.82 -4.02
CA GLY A 88 -6.44 0.51 -3.49
C GLY A 88 -5.82 -0.45 -4.51
N SER A 89 -5.72 -0.05 -5.78
CA SER A 89 -5.07 -0.85 -6.83
C SER A 89 -3.54 -0.81 -6.75
N GLY A 90 -2.98 0.24 -6.12
CA GLY A 90 -1.55 0.51 -6.12
C GLY A 90 -1.02 1.19 -7.38
N GLU A 91 -1.90 1.58 -8.30
CA GLU A 91 -1.55 2.29 -9.52
C GLU A 91 -2.33 3.59 -9.66
N VAL A 92 -1.61 4.70 -9.81
CA VAL A 92 -2.20 6.03 -10.04
C VAL A 92 -2.00 6.40 -11.51
N SER A 93 -3.09 6.44 -12.27
CA SER A 93 -3.06 6.70 -13.72
C SER A 93 -3.75 8.01 -14.07
N TYR A 94 -3.07 8.82 -14.91
CA TYR A 94 -3.60 10.07 -15.45
C TYR A 94 -4.01 9.86 -16.91
N VAL A 95 -5.32 9.72 -17.14
CA VAL A 95 -5.86 9.34 -18.47
C VAL A 95 -5.92 10.48 -19.50
N ALA A 96 -5.61 11.72 -19.12
CA ALA A 96 -5.66 12.84 -20.07
C ALA A 96 -4.62 12.65 -21.21
N PRO A 97 -4.97 12.87 -22.49
CA PRO A 97 -4.06 12.63 -23.63
C PRO A 97 -2.72 13.39 -23.53
N TYR A 98 -2.74 14.57 -22.92
CA TYR A 98 -1.56 15.40 -22.73
C TYR A 98 -0.84 15.17 -21.40
N ALA A 99 -1.32 14.24 -20.54
CA ALA A 99 -0.74 13.99 -19.22
C ALA A 99 0.74 13.62 -19.30
N ARG A 100 1.10 12.69 -20.21
CA ARG A 100 2.50 12.28 -20.43
C ARG A 100 3.37 13.45 -20.87
N LYS A 101 2.94 14.21 -21.88
CA LYS A 101 3.69 15.38 -22.37
C LYS A 101 3.90 16.41 -21.26
N GLN A 102 2.87 16.68 -20.47
CA GLN A 102 2.94 17.61 -19.36
C GLN A 102 3.82 17.09 -18.20
N TYR A 103 3.83 15.77 -17.98
CA TYR A 103 4.66 15.15 -16.95
C TYR A 103 6.16 15.30 -17.23
N TYR A 104 6.59 15.17 -18.48
CA TYR A 104 8.02 15.26 -18.84
C TYR A 104 8.44 16.66 -19.29
N ASN A 105 7.64 17.29 -20.16
CA ASN A 105 7.98 18.52 -20.87
C ASN A 105 7.17 19.73 -20.40
N GLY A 106 6.31 19.56 -19.40
CA GLY A 106 5.51 20.65 -18.85
C GLY A 106 6.37 21.75 -18.25
N ARG A 107 5.97 23.00 -18.47
CA ARG A 107 6.57 24.14 -17.78
C ARG A 107 6.15 24.12 -16.30
N SER A 108 7.11 24.39 -15.43
CA SER A 108 6.84 24.60 -14.01
C SER A 108 6.41 26.04 -13.79
N ASN A 109 5.35 26.25 -13.02
CA ASN A 109 4.89 27.55 -12.56
C ASN A 109 4.65 27.47 -11.05
N GLY A 110 5.57 28.04 -10.27
CA GLY A 110 5.59 27.91 -8.81
C GLY A 110 5.68 26.45 -8.36
N GLN A 111 4.78 26.04 -7.47
CA GLN A 111 4.73 24.67 -6.95
C GLN A 111 4.23 23.67 -7.99
N ARG A 112 3.45 24.11 -8.99
CA ARG A 112 2.92 23.26 -10.06
C ARG A 112 3.97 23.02 -11.14
N GLY A 113 4.09 21.81 -11.65
CA GLY A 113 5.04 21.55 -12.73
C GLY A 113 5.23 20.09 -13.10
N ARG A 114 6.21 19.85 -13.98
CA ARG A 114 6.59 18.51 -14.44
C ARG A 114 7.02 17.60 -13.29
N LYS A 115 6.97 16.29 -13.53
CA LYS A 115 7.37 15.24 -12.58
C LYS A 115 6.73 15.39 -11.20
N TRP A 116 5.45 15.74 -11.15
CA TRP A 116 4.74 16.02 -9.90
C TRP A 116 4.73 14.81 -8.94
N PHE A 117 4.75 13.58 -9.46
CA PHE A 117 4.86 12.37 -8.64
C PHE A 117 6.23 12.27 -7.95
N GLU A 118 7.34 12.42 -8.69
CA GLU A 118 8.68 12.41 -8.08
C GLU A 118 8.86 13.54 -7.06
N ARG A 119 8.32 14.73 -7.35
CA ARG A 119 8.37 15.87 -6.42
C ARG A 119 7.55 15.61 -5.15
N MET A 120 6.38 14.99 -5.30
CA MET A 120 5.56 14.55 -4.17
C MET A 120 6.32 13.51 -3.34
N LYS A 121 6.90 12.50 -3.99
CA LYS A 121 7.68 11.45 -3.33
C LYS A 121 8.86 12.03 -2.54
N ALA A 122 9.58 12.99 -3.13
CA ALA A 122 10.72 13.65 -2.47
C ALA A 122 10.31 14.47 -1.23
N SER A 123 9.09 15.03 -1.21
CA SER A 123 8.64 15.92 -0.12
C SER A 123 7.79 15.20 0.94
N HIS A 124 6.97 14.22 0.54
CA HIS A 124 5.96 13.59 1.38
C HIS A 124 6.07 12.06 1.44
N GLY A 125 7.04 11.46 0.72
CA GLY A 125 7.19 10.00 0.66
C GLY A 125 7.36 9.37 2.04
N GLU A 126 8.13 10.00 2.94
CA GLU A 126 8.34 9.49 4.29
C GLU A 126 7.06 9.59 5.15
N THR A 127 6.28 10.65 5.00
CA THR A 127 4.98 10.81 5.69
C THR A 127 3.99 9.74 5.26
N ILE A 128 3.90 9.49 3.94
CA ILE A 128 3.05 8.44 3.39
C ILE A 128 3.50 7.07 3.87
N ARG A 129 4.81 6.80 3.87
CA ARG A 129 5.39 5.54 4.35
C ARG A 129 5.05 5.29 5.83
N LYS A 130 5.19 6.30 6.69
CA LYS A 130 4.84 6.21 8.11
C LYS A 130 3.34 5.96 8.30
N GLY A 131 2.48 6.70 7.59
CA GLY A 131 1.03 6.49 7.64
C GLY A 131 0.60 5.12 7.14
N ALA A 132 1.24 4.59 6.09
CA ALA A 132 0.98 3.26 5.59
C ALA A 132 1.45 2.16 6.55
N ALA A 133 2.66 2.30 7.12
CA ALA A 133 3.19 1.36 8.12
C ALA A 133 2.30 1.26 9.35
N ARG A 134 1.69 2.38 9.74
CA ARG A 134 0.73 2.49 10.82
C ARG A 134 -0.52 1.65 10.61
N ILE A 135 -1.07 1.68 9.39
CA ILE A 135 -2.27 0.93 9.01
C ILE A 135 -1.93 -0.55 8.79
N ALA A 136 -0.82 -0.84 8.12
CA ALA A 136 -0.37 -2.19 7.82
C ALA A 136 0.08 -2.97 9.06
N GLY A 137 0.70 -2.28 10.02
CA GLY A 137 1.15 -2.85 11.30
C GLY A 137 0.02 -3.12 12.28
N GLY A 138 -1.22 -2.77 11.93
CA GLY A 138 -2.39 -2.98 12.79
C GLY A 138 -2.30 -2.16 14.06
N GLU A 139 -2.23 -0.83 13.96
CA GLU A 139 -2.33 0.03 15.14
C GLU A 139 -3.52 -0.38 16.03
N ARG A 140 -3.17 -0.85 17.23
CA ARG A 140 -4.01 -0.98 18.41
C ARG A 140 -3.94 0.30 19.22
#